data_AF-A0A2N2IPC2-F1
#
_entry.id   AF-A0A2N2IPC2-F1
#
_cell.length_a   1.000
_cell.length_b   1.000
_cell.length_c   1.000
_cell.angle_alpha   90.00
_cell.angle_beta   90.00
_cell.angle_gamma   90.00
#
_symmetry.space_group_name_H-M   'P 1'
#
loop_
_entity.id
_entity.type
_entity.pdbx_description
1 polymer ?
#
loop_
_entity_poly.entity_id
_entity_poly.type
_entity_poly.pdbx_seq_one_letter_code
_entity_poly.pdbx_strand_id
1 'polypeptide(L)'
;MQRLLDEELASCTEAEREAYARVRTPLRHVPFQRGQSVEPVFSIAKHGEDLLVFDDVEQGFEWGRPNLDGVIRSYSCSQSGLQSRLFELLQHERA
;
A
#
# COMPACT_ATOMS: atom_id res chain seq x y z
N MET A 1 -10.37 -7.87 3.84
CA MET A 1 -9.65 -6.84 3.06
C MET A 1 -10.55 -5.66 2.69
N GLN A 2 -11.56 -5.81 1.83
CA GLN A 2 -12.40 -4.67 1.41
C GLN A 2 -12.98 -3.86 2.59
N ARG A 3 -13.56 -4.54 3.58
CA ARG A 3 -14.09 -3.88 4.78
C ARG A 3 -13.04 -3.07 5.57
N LEU A 4 -11.81 -3.58 5.69
CA LEU A 4 -10.72 -2.87 6.35
C LEU A 4 -10.39 -1.58 5.60
N LEU A 5 -10.34 -1.63 4.26
CA LEU A 5 -10.13 -0.43 3.45
C LEU A 5 -11.24 0.59 3.63
N ASP A 6 -12.50 0.15 3.71
CA ASP A 6 -13.63 1.05 3.91
C ASP A 6 -13.56 1.74 5.29
N GLU A 7 -13.12 1.00 6.33
CA GLU A 7 -12.88 1.53 7.69
C GLU A 7 -11.71 2.53 7.71
N GLU A 8 -10.59 2.20 7.04
CA GLU A 8 -9.42 3.08 6.91
C GLU A 8 -9.71 4.35 6.08
N LEU A 9 -10.52 4.25 5.03
CA LEU A 9 -10.90 5.40 4.21
C LEU A 9 -11.92 6.32 4.90
N ALA A 10 -12.64 5.80 5.90
CA ALA A 10 -13.58 6.60 6.69
C ALA A 10 -12.86 7.64 7.57
N SER A 11 -11.62 7.37 8.01
CA SER A 11 -10.79 8.31 8.77
C SER A 11 -10.02 9.30 7.89
N CYS A 12 -9.93 9.05 6.58
CA CYS A 12 -9.24 9.91 5.63
C CYS A 12 -10.01 11.20 5.32
N THR A 13 -9.28 12.25 4.94
CA THR A 13 -9.84 13.49 4.37
C THR A 13 -10.35 13.26 2.95
N GLU A 14 -11.11 14.22 2.42
CA GLU A 14 -11.60 14.17 1.04
C GLU A 14 -10.45 14.12 0.02
N ALA A 15 -9.44 14.96 0.19
CA ALA A 15 -8.27 14.98 -0.69
C ALA A 15 -7.49 13.65 -0.69
N GLU A 16 -7.38 13.00 0.48
CA GLU A 16 -6.74 11.67 0.60
C GLU A 16 -7.58 10.58 -0.09
N ARG A 17 -8.90 10.59 0.08
CA ARG A 17 -9.79 9.65 -0.62
C ARG A 17 -9.73 9.84 -2.14
N GLU A 18 -9.71 11.08 -2.61
CA GLU A 18 -9.53 11.38 -4.03
C GLU A 18 -8.17 10.90 -4.54
N ALA A 19 -7.10 11.09 -3.76
CA ALA A 19 -5.78 10.55 -4.10
C ALA A 19 -5.81 9.04 -4.24
N TYR A 20 -6.38 8.34 -3.25
CA TYR A 20 -6.56 6.91 -3.33
C TYR A 20 -7.38 6.49 -4.55
N ALA A 21 -8.46 7.20 -4.87
CA ALA A 21 -9.30 6.89 -6.02
C ALA A 21 -8.56 6.96 -7.36
N ARG A 22 -7.52 7.81 -7.47
CA ARG A 22 -6.65 7.91 -8.66
C ARG A 22 -5.69 6.73 -8.80
N VAL A 23 -5.17 6.22 -7.68
CA VAL A 23 -4.12 5.19 -7.67
C VAL A 23 -4.64 3.78 -7.34
N ARG A 24 -5.89 3.65 -6.91
CA ARG A 24 -6.47 2.36 -6.51
C ARG A 24 -6.42 1.37 -7.66
N THR A 25 -6.14 0.12 -7.31
CA THR A 25 -6.19 -1.01 -8.24
C THR A 25 -7.08 -2.10 -7.68
N PRO A 26 -7.61 -3.03 -8.51
CA PRO A 26 -8.28 -4.20 -7.98
C PRO A 26 -7.39 -4.94 -6.97
N LEU A 27 -8.00 -5.36 -5.86
CA LEU A 27 -7.33 -6.15 -4.83
C LEU A 27 -6.71 -7.40 -5.47
N ARG A 28 -5.39 -7.54 -5.32
CA ARG A 28 -4.66 -8.71 -5.82
C ARG A 28 -3.53 -9.08 -4.89
N HIS A 29 -3.17 -10.35 -4.90
CA HIS A 29 -1.99 -10.81 -4.17
C HIS A 29 -0.73 -10.47 -4.97
N VAL A 30 0.30 -10.02 -4.28
CA VAL A 30 1.64 -9.80 -4.85
C VAL A 30 2.69 -10.49 -3.98
N PRO A 31 3.76 -11.03 -4.57
CA PRO A 31 4.79 -11.71 -3.80
C PRO A 31 5.62 -10.69 -3.02
N PHE A 32 5.84 -10.99 -1.75
CA PHE A 32 6.48 -10.12 -0.78
C PHE A 32 7.46 -10.95 0.06
N GLN A 33 8.72 -10.52 0.12
CA GLN A 33 9.73 -11.27 0.84
C GLN A 33 9.64 -10.98 2.34
N ARG A 34 9.45 -12.01 3.16
CA ARG A 34 9.53 -11.94 4.62
C ARG A 34 10.63 -12.86 5.11
N GLY A 35 11.69 -12.27 5.66
CA GLY A 35 12.86 -13.05 6.07
C GLY A 35 13.41 -13.87 4.90
N GLN A 36 13.34 -15.20 5.02
CA GLN A 36 13.80 -16.16 4.00
C GLN A 36 12.68 -16.72 3.12
N SER A 37 11.43 -16.32 3.34
CA SER A 37 10.25 -16.81 2.62
C SER A 37 9.69 -15.73 1.70
N VAL A 38 8.99 -16.15 0.64
CA VAL A 38 8.17 -15.27 -0.20
C VAL A 38 6.72 -15.62 0.08
N GLU A 39 5.98 -14.63 0.55
CA GLU A 39 4.58 -14.77 0.94
C GLU A 39 3.71 -13.77 0.19
N PRO A 40 2.45 -14.10 -0.09
CA PRO A 40 1.55 -13.18 -0.76
C PRO A 40 1.01 -12.12 0.22
N VAL A 41 1.03 -10.85 -0.20
CA VAL A 41 0.33 -9.75 0.48
C VAL A 41 -0.68 -9.09 -0.46
N PHE A 42 -1.63 -8.34 0.09
CA PHE A 42 -2.60 -7.63 -0.73
C PHE A 42 -2.01 -6.32 -1.26
N SER A 43 -1.98 -6.15 -2.58
CA SER A 43 -1.80 -4.84 -3.22
C SER A 43 -3.16 -4.18 -3.43
N ILE A 44 -3.25 -2.91 -3.04
CA ILE A 44 -4.49 -2.13 -3.03
C ILE A 44 -4.43 -0.89 -3.95
N ALA A 45 -3.23 -0.42 -4.26
CA ALA A 45 -3.00 0.73 -5.12
C ALA A 45 -1.65 0.63 -5.84
N LYS A 46 -1.49 1.41 -6.90
CA LYS A 46 -0.25 1.55 -7.68
C LYS A 46 -0.03 3.01 -8.05
N HIS A 47 1.17 3.52 -7.79
CA HIS A 47 1.61 4.84 -8.21
C HIS A 47 2.99 4.73 -8.87
N GLY A 48 3.07 5.05 -10.17
CA GLY A 48 4.29 4.79 -10.95
C GLY A 48 4.67 3.30 -10.96
N GLU A 49 5.87 2.97 -10.49
CA GLU A 49 6.34 1.58 -10.32
C GLU A 49 6.05 1.02 -8.91
N ASP A 50 5.62 1.87 -7.99
CA ASP A 50 5.43 1.51 -6.59
C ASP A 50 4.01 0.97 -6.35
N LEU A 51 3.91 -0.06 -5.51
CA LEU A 51 2.66 -0.66 -5.08
C LEU A 51 2.40 -0.31 -3.62
N LEU A 52 1.17 0.09 -3.32
CA LEU A 52 0.70 0.15 -1.95
C LEU A 52 0.20 -1.24 -1.56
N VAL A 53 0.82 -1.82 -0.54
CA VAL A 53 0.48 -3.14 -0.02
C VAL A 53 0.00 -3.07 1.42
N PHE A 54 -0.83 -4.03 1.80
CA PHE A 54 -1.20 -4.28 3.19
C PHE A 54 -0.44 -5.50 3.70
N ASP A 55 0.35 -5.29 4.75
CA ASP A 55 1.00 -6.33 5.52
C ASP A 55 0.03 -6.81 6.62
N ASP A 56 -0.42 -8.06 6.52
CA ASP A 56 -1.35 -8.69 7.45
C ASP A 56 -0.70 -9.16 8.77
N VAL A 57 0.62 -9.25 8.83
CA VAL A 57 1.37 -9.62 10.03
C VAL A 57 1.59 -8.38 10.91
N GLU A 58 2.11 -7.31 10.31
CA GLU A 58 2.30 -6.02 10.99
C GLU A 58 0.99 -5.23 11.09
N GLN A 59 -0.04 -5.62 10.33
CA GLN A 59 -1.33 -4.91 10.21
C GLN A 59 -1.15 -3.45 9.76
N GLY A 60 -0.36 -3.24 8.71
CA GLY A 60 0.01 -1.90 8.23
C GLY A 60 0.04 -1.78 6.71
N PHE A 61 0.01 -0.54 6.24
CA PHE A 61 0.12 -0.18 4.83
C PHE A 61 1.49 0.39 4.50
N GLU A 62 2.02 -0.02 3.37
CA GLU A 62 3.38 0.32 2.96
C GLU A 62 3.50 0.46 1.44
N TRP A 63 4.26 1.47 1.00
CA TRP A 63 4.67 1.59 -0.40
C TRP A 63 5.92 0.73 -0.64
N GLY A 64 5.83 -0.18 -1.61
CA GLY A 64 6.94 -1.06 -1.99
C GLY A 64 7.09 -1.17 -3.50
N ARG A 65 8.34 -1.12 -3.99
CA ARG A 65 8.65 -1.37 -5.40
C ARG A 65 8.90 -2.87 -5.63
N PRO A 66 8.16 -3.52 -6.53
CA PRO A 66 8.51 -4.85 -7.00
C PRO A 66 9.85 -4.85 -7.74
N ASN A 67 10.71 -5.84 -7.48
CA ASN A 67 11.92 -6.06 -8.27
C ASN A 67 11.58 -6.67 -9.66
N LEU A 68 12.61 -6.95 -10.47
CA LEU A 68 12.47 -7.56 -11.81
C LEU A 68 11.72 -8.90 -11.81
N ASP A 69 11.77 -9.64 -10.70
CA ASP A 69 11.05 -10.90 -10.50
C ASP A 69 9.65 -10.71 -9.90
N GLY A 70 9.21 -9.46 -9.73
CA GLY A 70 7.92 -9.07 -9.18
C GLY A 70 7.83 -9.11 -7.65
N VAL A 71 8.89 -9.52 -6.95
CA VAL A 71 8.89 -9.63 -5.48
C VAL A 71 9.25 -8.30 -4.84
N ILE A 72 8.41 -7.84 -3.93
CA ILE A 72 8.69 -6.67 -3.09
C ILE A 72 9.65 -7.09 -1.98
N ARG A 73 10.82 -6.42 -1.92
CA ARG A 73 11.88 -6.70 -0.93
C ARG A 73 12.30 -5.51 -0.10
N SER A 74 12.06 -4.30 -0.60
CA SER A 74 12.38 -3.06 0.10
C SER A 74 11.11 -2.52 0.72
N TYR A 75 11.01 -2.62 2.04
CA TYR A 75 9.88 -2.12 2.83
C TYR A 75 10.36 -1.79 4.26
N SER A 76 9.68 -0.88 4.95
CA SER A 76 10.11 -0.39 6.27
C SER A 76 9.51 -1.16 7.46
N CYS A 77 8.75 -2.25 7.21
CA CYS A 77 7.98 -2.99 8.21
C CYS A 77 7.06 -2.06 9.03
N SER A 78 6.34 -1.15 8.37
CA SER A 78 5.53 -0.14 9.07
C SER A 78 4.15 -0.66 9.48
N GLN A 79 3.73 -0.34 10.71
CA GLN A 79 2.35 -0.50 11.21
C GLN A 79 1.49 0.75 10.90
N SER A 80 1.85 1.50 9.86
CA SER A 80 1.15 2.74 9.53
C SER A 80 -0.20 2.47 8.89
N GLY A 81 -1.21 3.23 9.29
CA GLY A 81 -2.52 3.22 8.65
C GLY A 81 -2.50 3.78 7.23
N LEU A 82 -3.58 3.54 6.48
CA LEU A 82 -3.71 3.92 5.07
C LEU A 82 -3.56 5.44 4.89
N GLN A 83 -4.13 6.22 5.81
CA GLN A 83 -4.09 7.68 5.76
C GLN A 83 -2.66 8.23 5.67
N SER A 84 -1.72 7.66 6.43
CA SER A 84 -0.32 8.13 6.42
C SER A 84 0.33 7.94 5.04
N ARG A 85 0.02 6.82 4.37
CA ARG A 85 0.54 6.50 3.03
C ARG A 85 -0.09 7.35 1.94
N LEU A 86 -1.35 7.75 2.12
CA LEU A 86 -2.03 8.68 1.22
C LEU A 86 -1.54 10.12 1.41
N PHE A 87 -1.26 10.52 2.65
CA PHE A 87 -0.66 11.81 2.95
C PHE A 87 0.71 11.94 2.29
N GLU A 88 1.58 10.94 2.42
CA GLU A 88 2.89 10.89 1.73
C GLU A 88 2.75 11.02 0.21
N LEU A 89 1.82 10.26 -0.39
CA LEU A 89 1.53 10.35 -1.83
C LEU A 89 1.18 11.79 -2.23
N LEU A 90 0.30 12.45 -1.48
CA LEU A 90 -0.10 13.84 -1.74
C LEU A 90 1.06 14.83 -1.60
N GLN A 91 2.00 14.61 -0.67
CA GLN A 91 3.20 15.45 -0.56
C GLN A 91 4.11 15.26 -1.77
N HIS A 92 4.27 14.02 -2.26
CA HIS A 92 5.08 13.72 -3.43
C HIS A 92 4.49 14.28 -4.74
N GLU A 93 3.16 14.27 -4.91
CA GLU A 93 2.50 14.85 -6.10
C GLU A 93 2.60 16.39 -6.16
N ARG A 94 2.93 17.05 -5.04
CA ARG A 94 3.04 18.51 -4.93
C ARG A 94 4.47 19.04 -5.13
N ALA A 95 5.47 18.16 -5.15
CA ALA A 95 6.89 18.48 -5.31
C ALA A 95 7.31 18.42 -6.78
#